data_AF-A0ABD1JZM8-F1
#
_entry.id   AF-A0ABD1JZM8-F1
#
_cell.length_a   1.000
_cell.length_b   1.000
_cell.length_c   1.000
_cell.angle_alpha   90.00
_cell.angle_beta   90.00
_cell.angle_gamma   90.00
#
_symmetry.space_group_name_H-M   'P 1'
#
loop_
_entity.id
_entity.type
_entity.pdbx_description
1 polymer ?
#
loop_
_entity_poly.entity_id
_entity_poly.type
_entity_poly.pdbx_seq_one_letter_code
_entity_poly.pdbx_strand_id
1 'polypeptide(L)'
;MSLQLLWTADHFCVFFDVCMSPHIQNRSMSVRRRVINNGTGLLFEQALSHTPNQPSDCADDLMIHFNSRMTHIMDNIAPLKTKRVTDNQKAPWKLNPMVKLLKRECRKSERMRRKSKLQIPYQIHKEMSFFSNIINRNINNARVLFSTVKKLTNPSSQLPSELSSVNKCNDFASFFKGKIDKIRLNIASQLQIAQNLEPLAVKRGDLNLMPTFSLVDNETLEKTVQNLSSSTSQLDILPTIFFKSVLHLISADVLLCVSYAFICFIYL
;
A
#
# COMPACT_ATOMS: atom_id res chain seq x y z
N MET A 1 2.38 28.15 29.49
CA MET A 1 3.79 28.61 29.35
C MET A 1 3.74 29.98 28.71
N SER A 2 3.96 31.02 29.51
CA SER A 2 4.08 32.40 29.04
C SER A 2 5.45 32.57 28.38
N LEU A 3 5.46 32.94 27.10
CA LEU A 3 6.66 33.34 26.38
C LEU A 3 6.57 34.85 26.15
N GLN A 4 7.43 35.62 26.82
CA GLN A 4 7.62 37.03 26.52
C GLN A 4 8.49 37.15 25.28
N LEU A 5 7.94 37.73 24.20
CA LEU A 5 8.69 38.12 23.02
C LEU A 5 8.92 39.63 23.07
N LEU A 6 10.19 40.04 23.02
CA LEU A 6 10.61 41.44 23.05
C LEU A 6 10.66 41.99 21.62
N TRP A 7 9.87 43.01 21.32
CA TRP A 7 10.04 43.86 20.13
C TRP A 7 10.23 45.30 20.61
N THR A 8 11.28 45.96 20.14
CA THR A 8 11.58 47.35 20.47
C THR A 8 10.96 48.27 19.43
N ALA A 9 9.93 49.02 19.83
CA ALA A 9 9.55 50.27 19.19
C ALA A 9 9.90 51.41 20.16
N ASP A 10 10.47 52.48 19.63
CA ASP A 10 11.03 53.59 20.39
C ASP A 10 10.04 54.12 21.44
N HIS A 11 10.44 53.98 22.70
CA HIS A 11 9.97 54.69 23.91
C HIS A 11 8.78 54.21 24.73
N PHE A 12 8.06 53.13 24.43
CA PHE A 12 7.16 52.53 25.45
C PHE A 12 7.11 50.99 25.37
N CYS A 13 7.36 50.34 26.52
CA CYS A 13 7.23 48.90 26.67
C CYS A 13 5.74 48.54 26.77
N VAL A 14 5.17 48.01 25.68
CA VAL A 14 3.80 47.51 25.66
C VAL A 14 3.82 46.05 26.06
N PHE A 15 3.35 45.75 27.27
CA PHE A 15 3.11 44.38 27.72
C PHE A 15 1.70 43.97 27.30
N PHE A 16 1.57 42.83 26.65
CA PHE A 16 0.27 42.23 26.39
C PHE A 16 0.35 40.73 26.68
N ASP A 17 -0.62 40.25 27.45
CA ASP A 17 -0.76 38.83 27.75
C ASP A 17 -1.56 38.15 26.63
N VAL A 18 -0.86 37.42 25.77
CA VAL A 18 -1.53 36.57 24.77
C VAL A 18 -1.89 35.24 25.40
N CYS A 19 -3.16 35.07 25.75
CA CYS A 19 -3.71 33.74 26.05
C CYS A 19 -3.92 32.95 24.75
N MET A 20 -2.85 32.38 24.20
CA MET A 20 -2.95 31.34 23.18
C MET A 20 -3.35 30.04 23.86
N SER A 21 -4.65 29.74 23.93
CA SER A 21 -5.08 28.36 24.12
C SER A 21 -4.74 27.62 22.82
N PRO A 22 -3.78 26.68 22.80
CA PRO A 22 -3.60 25.86 21.63
C PRO A 22 -4.90 25.07 21.49
N HIS A 23 -5.73 25.42 20.50
CA HIS A 23 -6.90 24.63 20.14
C HIS A 23 -6.38 23.32 19.55
N ILE A 24 -5.96 22.41 20.43
CA ILE A 24 -5.54 21.07 20.09
C ILE A 24 -6.84 20.32 19.86
N GLN A 25 -7.35 20.38 18.63
CA GLN A 25 -8.32 19.40 18.17
C GLN A 25 -7.62 18.05 18.13
N ASN A 26 -7.65 17.35 19.28
CA ASN A 26 -7.28 15.95 19.34
C ASN A 26 -8.28 15.19 18.47
N ARG A 27 -7.90 14.93 17.22
CA ARG A 27 -8.71 14.15 16.30
C ARG A 27 -8.78 12.73 16.87
N SER A 28 -9.92 12.39 17.48
CA SER A 28 -10.17 11.03 17.93
C SER A 28 -10.78 10.24 16.79
N MET A 29 -10.16 9.13 16.43
CA MET A 29 -10.75 8.16 15.49
C MET A 29 -11.35 7.00 16.25
N SER A 30 -12.55 6.55 15.87
CA SER A 30 -13.10 5.28 16.34
C SER A 30 -12.59 4.16 15.45
N VAL A 31 -11.92 3.17 16.05
CA VAL A 31 -11.51 1.95 15.36
C VAL A 31 -12.34 0.80 15.89
N ARG A 32 -12.99 0.05 14.99
CA ARG A 32 -13.73 -1.18 15.32
C ARG A 32 -12.83 -2.39 15.06
N ARG A 33 -12.75 -3.33 16.00
CA ARG A 33 -12.01 -4.58 15.82
C ARG A 33 -12.63 -5.75 16.57
N ARG A 34 -12.53 -6.95 16.00
CA ARG A 34 -12.72 -8.22 16.71
C ARG A 34 -11.37 -8.71 17.22
N VAL A 35 -11.38 -9.47 18.31
CA VAL A 35 -10.18 -10.14 18.84
C VAL A 35 -10.32 -11.60 18.47
N ILE A 36 -9.48 -12.06 17.52
CA ILE A 36 -9.47 -13.44 17.03
C ILE A 36 -8.17 -14.08 17.51
N ASN A 37 -8.32 -15.16 18.29
CA ASN A 37 -7.25 -15.87 18.95
C ASN A 37 -7.17 -17.30 18.39
N ASN A 38 -6.13 -18.06 18.76
CA ASN A 38 -6.01 -19.45 18.33
C ASN A 38 -7.19 -20.33 18.75
N GLY A 39 -7.82 -20.04 19.90
CA GLY A 39 -9.01 -20.75 20.38
C GLY A 39 -10.33 -20.34 19.72
N THR A 40 -10.35 -19.29 18.90
CA THR A 40 -11.60 -18.80 18.28
C THR A 40 -12.16 -19.79 17.25
N GLY A 41 -11.30 -20.57 16.58
CA GLY A 41 -11.75 -21.59 15.64
C GLY A 41 -12.57 -22.72 16.30
N LEU A 42 -12.14 -23.18 17.48
CA LEU A 42 -12.85 -24.23 18.24
C LEU A 42 -14.21 -23.74 18.74
N LEU A 43 -14.26 -22.51 19.27
CA LEU A 43 -15.52 -21.89 19.69
C LEU A 43 -16.47 -21.68 18.51
N PHE A 44 -15.91 -21.36 17.34
CA PHE A 44 -16.67 -21.20 16.11
C PHE A 44 -17.27 -22.53 15.65
N GLU A 45 -16.49 -23.61 15.65
CA GLU A 45 -16.96 -24.96 15.32
C GLU A 45 -18.11 -25.40 16.24
N GLN A 46 -17.95 -25.22 17.55
CA GLN A 46 -18.98 -25.51 18.54
C GLN A 46 -20.25 -24.69 18.28
N ALA A 47 -20.13 -23.38 18.07
CA ALA A 47 -21.26 -22.51 17.80
C ALA A 47 -21.97 -22.83 16.46
N LEU A 48 -21.20 -23.25 15.44
CA LEU A 48 -21.73 -23.68 14.15
C LEU A 48 -22.61 -24.93 14.29
N SER A 49 -22.23 -25.86 15.19
CA SER A 49 -23.00 -27.08 15.46
C SER A 49 -24.35 -26.80 16.15
N HIS A 50 -24.42 -25.74 16.97
CA HIS A 50 -25.64 -25.33 17.69
C HIS A 50 -26.57 -24.43 16.88
N THR A 51 -26.11 -23.90 15.76
CA THR A 51 -26.88 -23.02 14.88
C THR A 51 -27.03 -23.71 13.53
N PRO A 52 -28.10 -24.48 13.28
CA PRO A 52 -28.28 -25.14 12.00
C PRO A 52 -28.52 -24.12 10.87
N ASN A 53 -28.14 -24.49 9.64
CA ASN A 53 -28.45 -23.69 8.46
C ASN A 53 -29.96 -23.72 8.18
N GLN A 54 -30.51 -22.61 7.68
CA GLN A 54 -31.90 -22.54 7.23
C GLN A 54 -31.93 -22.74 5.71
N PRO A 55 -32.55 -23.82 5.19
CA PRO A 55 -32.66 -24.02 3.76
C PRO A 55 -33.58 -22.96 3.15
N SER A 56 -33.22 -22.44 1.98
CA SER A 56 -34.06 -21.59 1.15
C SER A 56 -33.83 -21.92 -0.32
N ASP A 57 -34.86 -21.77 -1.15
CA ASP A 57 -34.80 -21.98 -2.59
C ASP A 57 -34.40 -20.70 -3.36
N CYS A 58 -34.32 -19.58 -2.64
CA CYS A 58 -33.90 -18.29 -3.18
C CYS A 58 -32.41 -18.04 -2.86
N ALA A 59 -31.62 -17.72 -3.87
CA ALA A 59 -30.19 -17.42 -3.71
C ALA A 59 -29.94 -16.25 -2.75
N ASP A 60 -30.77 -15.20 -2.83
CA ASP A 60 -30.65 -14.03 -1.96
C ASP A 60 -30.93 -14.39 -0.50
N ASP A 61 -32.00 -15.15 -0.25
CA ASP A 61 -32.36 -15.58 1.10
C ASP A 61 -31.30 -16.53 1.68
N LEU A 62 -30.79 -17.47 0.89
CA LEU A 62 -29.66 -18.34 1.28
C LEU A 62 -28.45 -17.51 1.74
N MET A 63 -28.09 -16.48 0.96
CA MET A 63 -26.95 -15.62 1.30
C MET A 63 -27.23 -14.77 2.54
N ILE A 64 -28.46 -14.26 2.70
CA ILE A 64 -28.87 -13.51 3.89
C ILE A 64 -28.82 -14.40 5.15
N HIS A 65 -29.34 -15.62 5.08
CA HIS A 65 -29.31 -16.58 6.18
C HIS A 65 -27.88 -16.97 6.55
N PHE A 66 -27.04 -17.28 5.55
CA PHE A 66 -25.63 -17.56 5.75
C PHE A 66 -24.91 -16.39 6.45
N ASN A 67 -25.06 -15.17 5.91
CA ASN A 67 -24.41 -13.97 6.45
C ASN A 67 -24.87 -13.68 7.89
N SER A 68 -26.17 -13.80 8.14
CA SER A 68 -26.77 -13.56 9.46
C SER A 68 -26.28 -14.57 10.48
N ARG A 69 -26.23 -15.85 10.12
CA ARG A 69 -25.72 -16.93 10.96
C ARG A 69 -24.24 -16.72 11.31
N MET A 70 -23.40 -16.46 10.31
CA MET A 70 -21.96 -16.21 10.53
C MET A 70 -21.73 -14.98 11.39
N THR A 71 -22.50 -13.91 11.18
CA THR A 71 -22.42 -12.70 12.00
C THR A 71 -22.84 -12.97 13.44
N HIS A 72 -23.95 -13.68 13.65
CA HIS A 72 -24.45 -14.05 14.97
C HIS A 72 -23.44 -14.89 15.75
N ILE A 73 -22.88 -15.93 15.12
CA ILE A 73 -21.83 -16.76 15.72
C ILE A 73 -20.63 -15.89 16.13
N MET A 74 -20.16 -15.03 15.22
CA MET A 74 -19.01 -14.17 15.49
C MET A 74 -19.27 -13.14 16.58
N ASP A 75 -20.48 -12.60 16.69
CA ASP A 75 -20.87 -11.69 17.76
C ASP A 75 -20.90 -12.37 19.12
N ASN A 76 -21.30 -13.64 19.18
CA ASN A 76 -21.28 -14.42 20.41
C ASN A 76 -19.85 -14.78 20.86
N ILE A 77 -19.00 -15.27 19.94
CA ILE A 77 -17.65 -15.76 20.31
C ILE A 77 -16.59 -14.64 20.37
N ALA A 78 -16.73 -13.61 19.54
CA ALA A 78 -15.72 -12.56 19.35
C ALA A 78 -16.38 -11.21 19.00
N PRO A 79 -17.10 -10.57 19.94
CA PRO A 79 -17.89 -9.37 19.67
C PRO A 79 -17.04 -8.21 19.14
N LEU A 80 -17.64 -7.41 18.27
CA LEU A 80 -16.99 -6.24 17.68
C LEU A 80 -16.81 -5.15 18.74
N LYS A 81 -15.55 -4.84 19.09
CA LYS A 81 -15.23 -3.81 20.07
C LYS A 81 -14.85 -2.51 19.38
N THR A 82 -15.53 -1.43 19.73
CA THR A 82 -15.18 -0.08 19.29
C THR A 82 -14.21 0.54 20.29
N LYS A 83 -13.02 0.90 19.82
CA LYS A 83 -12.01 1.60 20.60
C LYS A 83 -11.84 3.01 20.07
N ARG A 84 -11.92 4.00 20.96
CA ARG A 84 -11.48 5.38 20.63
C ARG A 84 -9.95 5.39 20.65
N VAL A 85 -9.38 5.73 19.51
CA VAL A 85 -7.94 5.94 19.35
C VAL A 85 -7.74 7.45 19.23
N THR A 86 -7.06 8.02 20.21
CA THR A 86 -6.55 9.38 20.11
C THR A 86 -5.41 9.39 19.12
N ASP A 87 -5.42 10.33 18.17
CA ASP A 87 -4.23 10.56 17.35
C ASP A 87 -3.13 11.06 18.28
N ASN A 88 -2.14 10.20 18.55
CA ASN A 88 -0.98 10.60 19.32
C ASN A 88 -0.26 11.65 18.49
N GLN A 89 -0.30 12.91 18.94
CA GLN A 89 0.44 13.99 18.31
C GLN A 89 1.89 13.54 18.11
N LYS A 90 2.25 13.34 16.84
CA LYS A 90 3.64 13.04 16.49
C LYS A 90 4.42 14.31 16.78
N ALA A 91 5.55 14.16 17.48
CA ALA A 91 6.45 15.28 17.76
C ALA A 91 6.65 16.13 16.50
N PRO A 92 6.64 17.48 16.57
CA PRO A 92 6.56 18.37 15.40
C PRO A 92 7.61 18.07 14.32
N TRP A 93 8.82 17.70 14.72
CA TRP A 93 9.92 17.34 13.82
C TRP A 93 9.64 16.07 12.97
N LYS A 94 8.76 15.17 13.41
CA LYS A 94 8.35 13.98 12.63
C LYS A 94 7.43 14.35 11.46
N LEU A 95 6.79 15.52 11.49
CA LEU A 95 5.96 16.02 10.40
C LEU A 95 6.78 16.75 9.34
N ASN A 96 7.99 17.21 9.69
CA ASN A 96 8.89 17.92 8.79
C ASN A 96 9.21 17.08 7.53
N PRO A 97 8.93 17.59 6.31
CA PRO A 97 9.15 16.87 5.06
C PRO A 97 10.62 16.51 4.81
N MET A 98 11.55 17.38 5.22
CA MET A 98 13.00 17.13 5.10
C MET A 98 13.43 15.93 5.97
N VAL A 99 12.93 15.84 7.20
CA VAL A 99 13.20 14.71 8.10
C VAL A 99 12.62 13.41 7.55
N LYS A 100 11.42 13.45 6.96
CA LYS A 100 10.81 12.29 6.29
C LYS A 100 11.63 11.81 5.10
N LEU A 101 12.11 12.75 4.28
CA LEU A 101 12.95 12.44 3.12
C LEU A 101 14.27 11.79 3.55
N LEU A 102 14.98 12.39 4.51
CA LEU A 102 16.23 11.84 5.04
C LEU A 102 16.03 10.43 5.62
N LYS A 103 14.96 10.22 6.39
CA LYS A 103 14.62 8.87 6.90
C LYS A 103 14.36 7.85 5.79
N ARG A 104 13.71 8.27 4.70
CA ARG A 104 13.43 7.40 3.55
C ARG A 104 14.74 6.99 2.87
N GLU A 105 15.64 7.94 2.62
CA GLU A 105 16.94 7.66 2.01
C GLU A 105 17.81 6.77 2.91
N CYS A 106 17.85 7.03 4.23
CA CYS A 106 18.54 6.15 5.17
C CYS A 106 18.01 4.70 5.09
N ARG A 107 16.69 4.51 5.11
CA ARG A 107 16.08 3.17 5.00
C ARG A 107 16.36 2.51 3.65
N LYS A 108 16.36 3.27 2.57
CA LYS A 108 16.68 2.78 1.22
C LYS A 108 18.12 2.27 1.18
N SER A 109 19.08 3.07 1.63
CA SER A 109 20.50 2.68 1.71
C SER A 109 20.72 1.48 2.62
N GLU A 110 20.01 1.42 3.76
CA GLU A 110 20.10 0.30 4.70
C GLU A 110 19.54 -1.00 4.10
N ARG A 111 18.41 -0.94 3.39
CA ARG A 111 17.86 -2.10 2.65
C ARG A 111 18.82 -2.57 1.55
N MET A 112 19.40 -1.64 0.80
CA MET A 112 20.40 -1.95 -0.22
C MET A 112 21.62 -2.64 0.40
N ARG A 113 22.12 -2.15 1.55
CA ARG A 113 23.22 -2.77 2.30
C ARG A 113 22.89 -4.19 2.75
N ARG A 114 21.71 -4.41 3.35
CA ARG A 114 21.27 -5.75 3.78
C ARG A 114 21.19 -6.72 2.61
N LYS A 115 20.69 -6.25 1.46
CA LYS A 115 20.53 -7.06 0.24
C LYS A 115 21.86 -7.35 -0.45
N SER A 116 22.77 -6.37 -0.52
CA SER A 116 24.02 -6.52 -1.25
C SER A 116 25.08 -7.34 -0.50
N LYS A 117 24.97 -7.50 0.84
CA LYS A 117 26.01 -8.05 1.73
C LYS A 117 27.41 -7.42 1.56
N LEU A 118 27.54 -6.39 0.72
CA LEU A 118 28.77 -5.71 0.42
C LEU A 118 29.02 -4.66 1.50
N GLN A 119 30.20 -4.74 2.09
CA GLN A 119 30.68 -3.87 3.15
C GLN A 119 30.95 -2.48 2.55
N ILE A 120 29.89 -1.67 2.47
CA ILE A 120 29.89 -0.28 1.97
C ILE A 120 30.18 -0.20 0.45
N PRO A 121 29.33 0.44 -0.37
CA PRO A 121 29.64 0.70 -1.77
C PRO A 121 31.00 1.41 -1.89
N TYR A 122 31.88 0.94 -2.79
CA TYR A 122 33.23 1.48 -3.01
C TYR A 122 33.26 3.02 -3.10
N GLN A 123 32.23 3.61 -3.73
CA GLN A 123 32.09 5.07 -3.86
C GLN A 123 31.98 5.79 -2.51
N ILE A 124 31.15 5.25 -1.59
CA ILE A 124 30.97 5.83 -0.25
C ILE A 124 32.25 5.65 0.56
N HIS A 125 32.93 4.51 0.45
CA HIS A 125 34.22 4.29 1.11
C HIS A 125 35.30 5.25 0.60
N LYS A 126 35.34 5.52 -0.71
CA LYS A 126 36.27 6.46 -1.34
C LYS A 126 36.02 7.90 -0.88
N GLU A 127 34.77 8.32 -0.79
CA GLU A 127 34.42 9.65 -0.27
C GLU A 127 34.75 9.78 1.22
N MET A 128 34.41 8.77 2.04
CA MET A 128 34.73 8.81 3.47
C MET A 128 36.24 8.81 3.74
N SER A 129 37.02 8.05 2.98
CA SER A 129 38.50 8.06 3.10
C SER A 129 39.12 9.37 2.63
N PHE A 130 38.57 10.01 1.60
CA PHE A 130 38.99 11.33 1.14
C PHE A 130 38.79 12.40 2.22
N PHE A 131 37.60 12.48 2.83
CA PHE A 131 37.34 13.46 3.88
C PHE A 131 38.09 13.14 5.18
N SER A 132 38.26 11.87 5.52
CA SER A 132 39.09 11.46 6.66
C SER A 132 40.54 11.92 6.48
N ASN A 133 41.10 11.81 5.27
CA ASN A 133 42.43 12.31 4.95
C ASN A 133 42.52 13.84 5.03
N ILE A 134 41.50 14.57 4.55
CA ILE A 134 41.46 16.03 4.67
C ILE A 134 41.45 16.46 6.14
N ILE A 135 40.65 15.81 6.98
CA ILE A 135 40.55 16.12 8.40
C ILE A 135 41.88 15.82 9.10
N ASN A 136 42.46 14.65 8.88
CA ASN A 136 43.73 14.26 9.51
C ASN A 136 44.90 15.17 9.08
N ARG A 137 44.96 15.58 7.82
CA ARG A 137 46.01 16.48 7.31
C ARG A 137 45.86 17.93 7.76
N ASN A 138 44.64 18.36 8.10
CA ASN A 138 44.32 19.76 8.42
C ASN A 138 43.74 19.92 9.83
N ILE A 139 44.03 19.00 10.75
CA ILE A 139 43.42 18.98 12.09
C ILE A 139 43.71 20.26 12.88
N ASN A 140 44.88 20.87 12.64
CA ASN A 140 45.30 22.13 13.26
C ASN A 140 44.92 23.37 12.42
N ASN A 141 44.25 23.20 11.27
CA ASN A 141 43.84 24.29 10.39
C ASN A 141 42.31 24.39 10.32
N ALA A 142 41.74 25.02 11.35
CA ALA A 142 40.31 25.24 11.48
C ALA A 142 39.68 25.91 10.24
N ARG A 143 40.40 26.82 9.57
CA ARG A 143 39.91 27.51 8.37
C ARG A 143 39.63 26.53 7.23
N VAL A 144 40.53 25.57 7.01
CA VAL A 144 40.37 24.54 5.97
C VAL A 144 39.23 23.58 6.34
N LEU A 145 39.14 23.16 7.60
CA LEU A 145 38.05 22.30 8.09
C LEU A 145 36.68 22.96 7.90
N PHE A 146 36.51 24.21 8.36
CA PHE A 146 35.26 24.95 8.22
C PHE A 146 34.92 25.23 6.75
N SER A 147 35.91 25.51 5.89
CA SER A 147 35.68 25.68 4.46
C SER A 147 35.19 24.38 3.79
N THR A 148 35.71 23.23 4.24
CA THR A 148 35.33 21.90 3.73
C THR A 148 33.92 21.53 4.18
N VAL A 149 33.58 21.77 5.45
CA VAL A 149 32.21 21.61 5.98
C VAL A 149 31.25 22.51 5.22
N LYS A 150 31.59 23.78 5.01
CA LYS A 150 30.76 24.74 4.25
C LYS A 150 30.48 24.27 2.81
N LYS A 151 31.48 23.67 2.14
CA LYS A 151 31.30 23.07 0.80
C LYS A 151 30.37 21.85 0.81
N LEU A 152 30.44 21.03 1.87
CA LEU A 152 29.60 19.83 2.01
C LEU A 152 28.14 20.17 2.37
N THR A 153 27.93 21.19 3.20
CA THR A 153 26.58 21.60 3.63
C THR A 153 25.90 22.51 2.61
N ASN A 154 26.68 23.19 1.76
CA ASN A 154 26.18 24.01 0.66
C ASN A 154 26.70 23.48 -0.68
N PRO A 155 26.21 22.33 -1.17
CA PRO A 155 26.56 21.86 -2.50
C PRO A 155 26.10 22.91 -3.51
N SER A 156 27.04 23.45 -4.28
CA SER A 156 26.73 24.30 -5.42
C SER A 156 25.81 23.51 -6.35
N SER A 157 24.58 24.01 -6.57
CA SER A 157 23.56 23.42 -7.45
C SER A 157 23.92 23.43 -8.94
N GLN A 158 25.20 23.60 -9.26
CA GLN A 158 25.70 23.62 -10.62
C GLN A 158 25.77 22.18 -11.09
N LEU A 159 24.76 21.81 -11.88
CA LEU A 159 24.77 20.61 -12.71
C LEU A 159 26.12 20.58 -13.46
N PRO A 160 26.86 19.45 -13.44
CA PRO A 160 28.10 19.33 -14.20
C PRO A 160 27.88 19.84 -15.63
N SER A 161 28.76 20.72 -16.13
CA SER A 161 28.65 21.32 -17.47
C SER A 161 28.53 20.27 -18.59
N GLU A 162 28.96 19.04 -18.31
CA GLU A 162 28.83 17.87 -19.18
C GLU A 162 27.39 17.36 -19.35
N LEU A 163 26.45 17.72 -18.46
CA LEU A 163 25.03 17.33 -18.48
C LEU A 163 24.11 18.45 -18.99
N SER A 164 24.62 19.66 -19.15
CA SER A 164 23.92 20.84 -19.68
C SER A 164 24.32 21.18 -21.13
N SER A 165 24.95 20.23 -21.82
CA SER A 165 25.23 20.34 -23.26
C SER A 165 23.94 20.16 -24.06
N VAL A 166 23.59 21.18 -24.85
CA VAL A 166 22.46 21.16 -25.80
C VAL A 166 22.53 19.94 -26.72
N ASN A 167 23.74 19.54 -27.13
CA ASN A 167 23.96 18.39 -28.00
C ASN A 167 23.50 17.08 -27.33
N LYS A 168 23.83 16.86 -26.05
CA LYS A 168 23.38 15.65 -25.34
C LYS A 168 21.87 15.65 -25.08
N CYS A 169 21.26 16.81 -24.85
CA CYS A 169 19.80 16.93 -24.75
C CYS A 169 19.12 16.59 -26.10
N ASN A 170 19.71 17.01 -27.21
CA ASN A 170 19.23 16.68 -28.55
C ASN A 170 19.42 15.19 -28.88
N ASP A 171 20.53 14.58 -28.47
CA ASP A 171 20.77 13.14 -28.61
C ASP A 171 19.77 12.31 -27.80
N PHE A 172 19.45 12.77 -26.58
CA PHE A 172 18.42 12.16 -25.76
C PHE A 172 17.05 12.27 -26.43
N ALA A 173 16.66 13.45 -26.90
CA ALA A 173 15.38 13.66 -27.58
C ALA A 173 15.27 12.83 -28.87
N SER A 174 16.32 12.77 -29.67
CA SER A 174 16.36 12.00 -30.92
C SER A 174 16.23 10.49 -30.67
N PHE A 175 16.85 9.99 -29.59
CA PHE A 175 16.72 8.59 -29.18
C PHE A 175 15.26 8.20 -28.88
N PHE A 176 14.55 9.00 -28.08
CA PHE A 176 13.15 8.71 -27.75
C PHE A 176 12.23 8.87 -28.96
N LYS A 177 12.47 9.88 -29.80
CA LYS A 177 11.73 10.06 -31.05
C LYS A 177 11.89 8.83 -31.96
N GLY A 178 13.11 8.36 -32.16
CA GLY A 178 13.39 7.14 -32.93
C GLY A 178 12.73 5.88 -32.35
N LYS A 179 12.62 5.75 -31.02
CA LYS A 179 11.87 4.66 -30.40
C LYS A 179 10.37 4.73 -30.69
N ILE A 180 9.77 5.93 -30.59
CA ILE A 180 8.35 6.15 -30.87
C ILE A 180 8.05 5.82 -32.34
N ASP A 181 8.89 6.29 -33.26
CA ASP A 181 8.72 6.03 -34.68
C ASP A 181 8.83 4.53 -35.02
N LYS A 182 9.77 3.81 -34.39
CA LYS A 182 9.87 2.34 -34.53
C LYS A 182 8.62 1.60 -34.03
N ILE A 183 8.05 2.02 -32.90
CA ILE A 183 6.81 1.42 -32.38
C ILE A 183 5.65 1.69 -33.34
N ARG A 184 5.52 2.92 -33.84
CA ARG A 184 4.47 3.28 -34.81
C ARG A 184 4.58 2.49 -36.11
N LEU A 185 5.80 2.35 -36.65
CA LEU A 185 6.05 1.53 -37.84
C LEU A 185 5.71 0.06 -37.60
N ASN A 186 6.05 -0.50 -36.43
CA ASN A 186 5.70 -1.88 -36.09
C ASN A 186 4.18 -2.08 -36.02
N ILE A 187 3.45 -1.19 -35.33
CA ILE A 187 1.98 -1.23 -35.27
C ILE A 187 1.37 -1.11 -36.67
N ALA A 188 1.83 -0.16 -37.49
CA ALA A 188 1.34 0.00 -38.86
C ALA A 188 1.60 -1.24 -39.72
N SER A 189 2.78 -1.87 -39.58
CA SER A 189 3.11 -3.10 -40.30
C SER A 189 2.22 -4.28 -39.88
N GLN A 190 1.91 -4.41 -38.59
CA GLN A 190 0.99 -5.44 -38.09
C GLN A 190 -0.44 -5.22 -38.58
N LEU A 191 -0.89 -3.96 -38.64
CA LEU A 191 -2.21 -3.61 -39.19
C LEU A 191 -2.31 -3.89 -40.69
N GLN A 192 -1.24 -3.67 -41.47
CA GLN A 192 -1.22 -4.05 -42.89
C GLN A 192 -1.22 -5.56 -43.10
N ILE A 193 -0.56 -6.34 -42.24
CA ILE A 193 -0.65 -7.81 -42.26
C ILE A 193 -2.09 -8.26 -41.96
N ALA A 194 -2.76 -7.62 -40.99
CA ALA A 194 -4.14 -7.91 -40.64
C ALA A 194 -5.16 -7.50 -41.73
N GLN A 195 -4.86 -6.50 -42.55
CA GLN A 195 -5.70 -6.05 -43.67
C GLN A 195 -5.56 -6.90 -44.94
N ASN A 196 -4.48 -7.69 -45.07
CA ASN A 196 -4.32 -8.67 -46.16
C ASN A 196 -4.95 -10.04 -45.83
N LEU A 197 -5.47 -10.20 -44.61
CA LEU A 197 -6.40 -11.26 -44.25
C LEU A 197 -7.80 -10.71 -44.48
N GLU A 198 -8.54 -11.29 -45.43
CA GLU A 198 -9.96 -10.98 -45.69
C GLU A 198 -10.73 -10.77 -44.38
N PRO A 199 -11.59 -9.74 -44.27
CA PRO A 199 -12.35 -9.51 -43.07
C PRO A 199 -13.29 -10.69 -42.87
N LEU A 200 -12.94 -11.58 -41.94
CA LEU A 200 -13.89 -12.55 -41.43
C LEU A 200 -15.00 -11.74 -40.80
N ALA A 201 -16.12 -11.62 -41.50
CA ALA A 201 -17.33 -11.03 -40.99
C ALA A 201 -17.63 -11.75 -39.67
N VAL A 202 -17.35 -11.07 -38.55
CA VAL A 202 -17.77 -11.53 -37.23
C VAL A 202 -19.27 -11.35 -37.25
N LYS A 203 -19.97 -12.37 -37.76
CA LYS A 203 -21.35 -12.61 -37.37
C LYS A 203 -21.32 -12.53 -35.85
N ARG A 204 -22.22 -11.74 -35.25
CA ARG A 204 -22.66 -11.95 -33.86
C ARG A 204 -23.27 -13.37 -33.81
N GLY A 205 -22.41 -14.38 -33.90
CA GLY A 205 -22.74 -15.78 -33.74
C GLY A 205 -22.62 -16.05 -32.25
N ASP A 206 -23.72 -16.53 -31.70
CA ASP A 206 -23.87 -17.12 -30.39
C ASP A 206 -23.25 -16.33 -29.23
N LEU A 207 -24.14 -15.77 -28.40
CA LEU A 207 -23.83 -15.66 -26.98
C LEU A 207 -23.21 -17.01 -26.60
N ASN A 208 -21.92 -17.02 -26.24
CA ASN A 208 -21.25 -18.19 -25.66
C ASN A 208 -21.91 -18.43 -24.30
N LEU A 209 -23.17 -18.90 -24.31
CA LEU A 209 -23.83 -19.50 -23.18
C LEU A 209 -22.93 -20.68 -22.81
N MET A 210 -22.37 -20.67 -21.61
CA MET A 210 -21.67 -21.84 -21.07
C MET A 210 -22.67 -22.99 -21.08
N PRO A 211 -22.56 -23.95 -22.03
CA PRO A 211 -23.62 -24.94 -22.25
C PRO A 211 -23.67 -25.96 -21.12
N THR A 212 -22.65 -26.01 -20.29
CA THR A 212 -22.56 -26.91 -19.14
C THR A 212 -21.73 -26.23 -18.06
N PHE A 213 -22.30 -26.13 -16.87
CA PHE A 213 -21.57 -25.75 -15.66
C PHE A 213 -21.29 -27.02 -14.88
N SER A 214 -20.01 -27.30 -14.62
CA SER A 214 -19.63 -28.33 -13.66
C SER A 214 -19.76 -27.75 -12.26
N LEU A 215 -20.48 -28.45 -11.38
CA LEU A 215 -20.53 -28.09 -9.96
C LEU A 215 -19.10 -27.93 -9.42
N VAL A 216 -18.84 -26.84 -8.71
CA VAL A 216 -17.55 -26.61 -8.08
C VAL A 216 -17.35 -27.70 -7.01
N ASP A 217 -16.20 -28.35 -7.03
CA ASP A 217 -15.83 -29.34 -6.01
C ASP A 217 -15.15 -28.65 -4.82
N ASN A 218 -15.21 -29.29 -3.65
CA ASN A 218 -14.62 -28.76 -2.42
C ASN A 218 -13.12 -28.55 -2.54
N GLU A 219 -12.39 -29.42 -3.26
CA GLU A 219 -10.94 -29.28 -3.42
C GLU A 219 -10.60 -28.03 -4.23
N THR A 220 -11.32 -27.78 -5.33
CA THR A 220 -11.14 -26.56 -6.13
C THR A 220 -11.55 -25.30 -5.36
N LEU A 221 -12.62 -25.37 -4.56
CA LEU A 221 -13.02 -24.26 -3.68
C LEU A 221 -11.91 -23.92 -2.68
N GLU A 222 -11.39 -24.92 -1.96
CA GLU A 222 -10.33 -24.73 -0.97
C GLU A 222 -9.04 -24.20 -1.60
N LYS A 223 -8.59 -24.80 -2.72
CA LYS A 223 -7.41 -24.33 -3.46
C LYS A 223 -7.58 -22.88 -3.91
N THR A 224 -8.75 -22.54 -4.46
CA THR A 224 -9.04 -21.19 -4.93
C THR A 224 -8.97 -20.19 -3.79
N VAL A 225 -9.67 -20.46 -2.68
CA VAL A 225 -9.70 -19.57 -1.51
C VAL A 225 -8.30 -19.43 -0.89
N GLN A 226 -7.52 -20.51 -0.81
CA GLN A 226 -6.16 -20.45 -0.26
C GLN A 226 -5.21 -19.59 -1.10
N ASN A 227 -5.35 -19.65 -2.43
CA ASN A 227 -4.56 -18.85 -3.38
C ASN A 227 -4.91 -17.36 -3.40
N LEU A 228 -6.10 -16.96 -2.92
CA LEU A 228 -6.48 -15.55 -2.81
C LEU A 228 -5.56 -14.81 -1.83
N SER A 229 -5.37 -13.51 -2.03
CA SER A 229 -4.68 -12.69 -1.04
C SER A 229 -5.45 -12.69 0.28
N SER A 230 -4.75 -12.71 1.41
CA SER A 230 -5.37 -12.63 2.75
C SER A 230 -5.79 -11.20 3.12
N SER A 231 -6.20 -10.40 2.13
CA SER A 231 -6.67 -9.04 2.31
C SER A 231 -8.13 -9.04 2.72
N THR A 232 -8.46 -8.35 3.81
CA THR A 232 -9.83 -8.27 4.35
C THR A 232 -10.47 -6.93 4.02
N SER A 233 -11.70 -6.98 3.53
CA SER A 233 -12.59 -5.84 3.29
C SER A 233 -13.41 -5.49 4.54
N GLN A 234 -13.94 -4.27 4.59
CA GLN A 234 -14.91 -3.88 5.62
C GLN A 234 -16.29 -4.53 5.43
N LEU A 235 -16.56 -5.04 4.23
CA LEU A 235 -17.81 -5.74 3.89
C LEU A 235 -17.72 -7.25 4.19
N ASP A 236 -16.53 -7.76 4.51
CA ASP A 236 -16.37 -9.19 4.80
C ASP A 236 -16.99 -9.51 6.16
N ILE A 237 -17.85 -10.54 6.19
CA ILE A 237 -18.46 -11.03 7.44
C ILE A 237 -17.39 -11.63 8.36
N LEU A 238 -16.40 -12.31 7.76
CA LEU A 238 -15.28 -12.95 8.42
C LEU A 238 -13.96 -12.38 7.90
N PRO A 239 -13.00 -12.05 8.77
CA PRO A 239 -11.66 -11.72 8.32
C PRO A 239 -11.07 -12.85 7.49
N THR A 240 -10.53 -12.54 6.32
CA THR A 240 -10.09 -13.52 5.30
C THR A 240 -9.13 -14.57 5.86
N ILE A 241 -8.23 -14.18 6.76
CA ILE A 241 -7.32 -15.12 7.43
C ILE A 241 -8.08 -16.14 8.28
N PHE A 242 -9.08 -15.67 9.02
CA PHE A 242 -9.93 -16.54 9.84
C PHE A 242 -10.83 -17.40 8.97
N PHE A 243 -11.45 -16.83 7.93
CA PHE A 243 -12.24 -17.55 6.95
C PHE A 243 -11.47 -18.74 6.35
N LYS A 244 -10.21 -18.51 5.92
CA LYS A 244 -9.33 -19.57 5.42
C LYS A 244 -9.09 -20.69 6.44
N SER A 245 -9.01 -20.36 7.73
CA SER A 245 -8.78 -21.36 8.79
C SER A 245 -10.00 -22.23 9.08
N VAL A 246 -11.22 -21.67 8.95
CA VAL A 246 -12.47 -22.38 9.22
C VAL A 246 -13.20 -22.86 7.96
N LEU A 247 -12.59 -22.67 6.78
CA LEU A 247 -13.21 -22.95 5.48
C LEU A 247 -13.74 -24.39 5.39
N HIS A 248 -12.97 -25.36 5.90
CA HIS A 248 -13.36 -26.77 5.92
C HIS A 248 -14.71 -27.00 6.66
N LEU A 249 -15.02 -26.21 7.69
CA LEU A 249 -16.26 -26.31 8.48
C LEU A 249 -17.48 -25.74 7.75
N ILE A 250 -17.28 -24.76 6.87
CA ILE A 250 -18.34 -24.02 6.18
C ILE A 250 -18.35 -24.26 4.66
N SER A 251 -17.52 -25.21 4.19
CA SER A 251 -17.30 -25.51 2.77
C SER A 251 -18.60 -25.84 2.05
N ALA A 252 -19.44 -26.70 2.64
CA ALA A 252 -20.74 -27.07 2.10
C ALA A 252 -21.69 -25.87 1.96
N ASP A 253 -21.74 -24.99 2.98
CA ASP A 253 -22.60 -23.80 2.97
C ASP A 253 -22.13 -22.79 1.91
N VAL A 254 -20.81 -22.57 1.79
CA VAL A 254 -20.22 -21.69 0.77
C VAL A 254 -20.47 -22.26 -0.63
N LEU A 255 -20.32 -23.57 -0.80
CA LEU A 255 -20.54 -24.23 -2.08
C LEU A 255 -21.99 -24.12 -2.53
N LEU A 256 -22.94 -24.27 -1.60
CA LEU A 256 -24.36 -24.05 -1.85
C LEU A 256 -24.62 -22.62 -2.35
N CYS A 257 -24.11 -21.61 -1.64
CA CYS A 257 -24.28 -20.20 -2.02
C CYS A 257 -23.70 -19.90 -3.40
N VAL A 258 -22.50 -20.41 -3.68
CA VAL A 258 -21.83 -20.24 -4.99
C VAL A 258 -22.64 -20.89 -6.10
N SER A 259 -23.13 -22.11 -5.88
CA SER A 259 -23.90 -22.86 -6.88
C SER A 259 -25.20 -22.14 -7.24
N TYR A 260 -25.94 -21.65 -6.24
CA TYR A 260 -27.17 -20.88 -6.46
C TYR A 260 -26.91 -19.55 -7.16
N ALA A 261 -25.84 -18.83 -6.82
CA ALA A 261 -25.46 -17.59 -7.50
C ALA A 261 -25.14 -17.82 -8.98
N PHE A 262 -24.45 -18.90 -9.32
CA PHE A 262 -24.16 -19.27 -10.71
C PHE A 262 -25.41 -19.72 -11.48
N ILE A 263 -26.30 -20.49 -10.85
CA ILE A 263 -27.59 -20.87 -11.43
C ILE A 263 -28.39 -19.61 -11.77
N CYS A 264 -28.55 -18.67 -10.84
CA CYS A 264 -29.23 -17.41 -11.12
C CYS A 264 -28.61 -16.64 -12.28
N PHE A 265 -27.27 -16.64 -12.42
CA PHE A 265 -26.58 -15.95 -13.52
C PHE A 265 -26.77 -16.63 -14.90
N ILE A 266 -26.95 -17.95 -14.94
CA ILE A 266 -27.15 -18.69 -16.20
C ILE A 266 -28.59 -18.56 -16.72
N TYR A 267 -29.58 -18.44 -15.81
CA TYR A 267 -31.00 -18.41 -16.14
C TYR A 267 -31.61 -16.99 -16.20
N LEU A 268 -30.78 -15.93 -16.12
CA LEU A 268 -31.13 -14.51 -16.31
C LEU A 268 -30.64 -14.01 -17.68
#